data_AF-A0A177WKW0-F1
#
_entry.id   AF-A0A177WKW0-F1
#
_cell.length_a   1.000
_cell.length_b   1.000
_cell.length_c   1.000
_cell.angle_alpha   90.00
_cell.angle_beta   90.00
_cell.angle_gamma   90.00
#
_symmetry.space_group_name_H-M   'P 1'
#
loop_
_entity.id
_entity.type
_entity.pdbx_description
1 polymer ?
#
loop_
_entity_poly.entity_id
_entity_poly.type
_entity_poly.pdbx_seq_one_letter_code
_entity_poly.pdbx_strand_id
1 'polypeptide(L)' 'MANRCYVTNAFTAGMIEIDIEPTDKVARIKERVEEKEGIPPPQQRLIFGGKQMVDDKTAQDYSIEGGSVLHLVLALRGGL' A
#
# COMPACT_ATOMS: atom_id res chain seq x y z
N MET A 1 -20.03 -3.40 -3.60
CA MET A 1 -19.48 -3.90 -2.33
C MET A 1 -18.23 -3.09 -2.05
N ALA A 2 -18.07 -2.53 -0.86
CA ALA A 2 -16.95 -1.63 -0.58
C ALA A 2 -15.69 -2.46 -0.31
N ASN A 3 -14.76 -2.49 -1.26
CA ASN A 3 -13.50 -3.21 -1.14
C ASN A 3 -12.46 -2.31 -0.46
N ARG A 4 -12.71 -1.97 0.80
CA ARG A 4 -11.83 -1.11 1.56
C ARG A 4 -10.72 -1.93 2.20
N CYS A 5 -9.48 -1.51 2.10
CA CYS A 5 -8.37 -2.10 2.84
C CYS A 5 -7.72 -1.05 3.74
N TYR A 6 -6.95 -1.53 4.71
CA TYR A 6 -6.30 -0.69 5.69
C TYR A 6 -4.81 -0.69 5.47
N VAL A 7 -4.19 0.49 5.58
CA VAL A 7 -2.74 0.63 5.49
C VAL A 7 -2.25 1.14 6.84
N THR A 8 -1.34 0.40 7.45
CA THR A 8 -0.67 0.79 8.70
C THR A 8 0.67 1.42 8.36
N ASN A 9 0.93 2.62 8.88
CA ASN A 9 2.20 3.31 8.69
C ASN A 9 3.05 3.19 9.96
N ALA A 10 4.18 2.49 9.85
CA ALA A 10 5.09 2.26 10.97
C ALA A 10 5.76 3.56 11.50
N PHE A 11 5.84 4.61 10.68
CA PHE A 11 6.51 5.87 11.01
C PHE A 11 5.58 6.85 11.73
N THR A 12 4.32 6.92 11.31
CA THR A 12 3.32 7.81 11.92
C THR A 12 2.53 7.12 13.04
N ALA A 13 2.70 5.80 13.19
CA ALA A 13 1.87 4.93 14.04
C ALA A 13 0.36 5.06 13.73
N GLY A 14 0.03 5.52 12.52
CA GLY A 14 -1.32 5.74 12.04
C GLY A 14 -1.83 4.60 11.15
N MET A 15 -3.14 4.57 10.97
CA MET A 15 -3.85 3.65 10.08
C MET A 15 -4.80 4.44 9.21
N ILE A 16 -4.71 4.24 7.89
CA ILE A 16 -5.61 4.84 6.92
C ILE A 16 -6.42 3.77 6.20
N GLU A 17 -7.58 4.16 5.70
CA GLU A 17 -8.46 3.31 4.90
C GLU A 17 -8.36 3.76 3.43
N ILE A 18 -8.14 2.82 2.51
CA ILE A 18 -8.15 3.08 1.07
C ILE A 18 -9.15 2.14 0.37
N ASP A 19 -9.81 2.64 -0.67
CA ASP A 19 -10.59 1.78 -1.56
C ASP A 19 -9.65 1.06 -2.53
N ILE A 20 -9.86 -0.23 -2.76
CA ILE A 20 -9.08 -1.03 -3.71
C ILE A 20 -10.00 -1.83 -4.62
N GLU A 21 -9.59 -2.06 -5.86
CA GLU A 21 -10.21 -3.07 -6.72
C GLU A 21 -9.28 -4.29 -6.86
N PRO A 22 -9.81 -5.52 -7.04
CA PRO A 22 -8.97 -6.70 -7.27
C PRO A 22 -8.02 -6.53 -8.47
N THR A 23 -8.45 -5.76 -9.47
CA THR A 23 -7.70 -5.44 -10.68
C THR A 23 -6.73 -4.26 -10.51
N ASP A 24 -6.78 -3.53 -9.40
CA ASP A 24 -5.86 -2.42 -9.16
C ASP A 24 -4.43 -2.95 -9.07
N LYS A 25 -3.54 -2.34 -9.86
CA LYS A 25 -2.10 -2.57 -9.75
C LYS A 25 -1.56 -1.97 -8.45
N VAL A 26 -0.47 -2.53 -7.95
CA VAL A 26 0.21 -2.00 -6.76
C VAL A 26 0.66 -0.54 -6.98
N ALA A 27 1.06 -0.16 -8.20
CA ALA A 27 1.33 1.23 -8.54
C ALA A 27 0.14 2.16 -8.22
N ARG A 28 -1.09 1.75 -8.59
CA ARG A 28 -2.32 2.50 -8.32
C ARG A 28 -2.64 2.56 -6.82
N ILE A 29 -2.39 1.47 -6.09
CA ILE A 29 -2.55 1.44 -4.63
C ILE A 29 -1.61 2.45 -3.95
N LYS A 30 -0.35 2.55 -4.42
CA LYS A 30 0.61 3.53 -3.89
C LYS A 30 0.17 4.98 -4.14
N GLU A 31 -0.43 5.28 -5.29
CA GLU A 31 -1.01 6.61 -5.56
C GLU A 31 -2.10 6.94 -4.53
N ARG A 32 -3.03 6.01 -4.25
CA ARG A 32 -4.08 6.22 -3.22
C ARG A 32 -3.49 6.42 -1.82
N VAL A 33 -2.38 5.77 -1.51
CA VAL A 33 -1.66 5.96 -0.25
C VAL A 33 -0.98 7.32 -0.22
N GLU A 34 -0.39 7.78 -1.33
CA GLU A 34 0.18 9.13 -1.44
C GLU A 34 -0.88 10.20 -1.19
N GLU A 35 -2.08 10.06 -1.77
CA GLU A 35 -3.19 11.00 -1.58
C GLU A 35 -3.58 11.17 -0.10
N LYS A 36 -3.37 10.14 0.74
CA LYS A 36 -3.74 10.15 2.17
C LYS A 36 -2.60 10.46 3.12
N GLU A 37 -1.40 9.96 2.85
CA GLU A 37 -0.22 10.13 3.72
C GLU A 37 0.74 11.21 3.24
N GLY A 38 0.64 11.65 1.99
CA GLY A 38 1.57 12.61 1.36
C GLY A 38 2.95 12.04 1.05
N ILE A 39 3.13 10.71 1.09
CA ILE A 39 4.41 10.04 0.84
C ILE A 39 4.49 9.67 -0.65
N PRO A 40 5.51 10.10 -1.41
CA PRO A 40 5.63 9.77 -2.84
C PRO A 40 5.75 8.26 -3.10
N PRO A 41 5.12 7.69 -4.16
CA PRO A 41 5.15 6.25 -4.48
C PRO A 41 6.54 5.60 -4.54
N PRO A 42 7.61 6.27 -5.04
CA PRO A 42 8.97 5.72 -5.02
C PRO A 42 9.55 5.56 -3.61
N GLN A 43 9.03 6.32 -2.64
CA GLN A 43 9.42 6.25 -1.22
C GLN A 43 8.56 5.24 -0.45
N GLN A 44 7.50 4.69 -1.05
CA GLN A 44 6.62 3.73 -0.41
C GLN A 44 7.06 2.28 -0.67
N ARG A 45 7.12 1.47 0.39
CA ARG A 45 7.15 0.00 0.30
C ARG A 45 5.91 -0.55 0.99
N LEU A 46 5.00 -1.10 0.19
CA LEU A 46 3.84 -1.82 0.67
C LEU A 46 4.22 -3.29 0.88
N ILE A 47 3.83 -3.83 2.03
CA ILE A 47 4.11 -5.20 2.45
C ILE A 47 2.78 -5.87 2.78
N PHE A 48 2.58 -7.07 2.26
CA PHE A 48 1.44 -7.94 2.57
C PHE A 48 1.90 -9.37 2.74
N GLY A 49 1.40 -10.06 3.78
CA GLY A 49 1.79 -11.45 4.06
C GLY A 49 3.31 -11.65 4.23
N GLY A 50 4.02 -10.64 4.75
CA GLY A 50 5.48 -10.66 4.89
C GLY A 50 6.27 -10.45 3.59
N LYS A 51 5.60 -10.17 2.47
CA LYS A 51 6.23 -9.96 1.16
C LYS A 51 6.05 -8.53 0.68
N GLN A 52 7.13 -7.93 0.18
CA GLN A 52 7.06 -6.64 -0.50
C GLN A 52 6.27 -6.78 -1.80
N MET A 53 5.31 -5.88 -1.99
CA MET A 53 4.49 -5.80 -3.18
C MET A 53 5.26 -5.16 -4.34
N VAL A 54 4.91 -5.55 -5.57
CA VAL A 54 5.60 -5.16 -6.81
C VAL A 54 4.62 -4.42 -7.69
N ASP A 55 5.05 -3.30 -8.27
CA ASP A 55 4.20 -2.31 -8.95
C ASP A 55 3.37 -2.88 -10.11
N ASP A 56 3.91 -3.87 -10.83
CA ASP A 56 3.25 -4.51 -11.97
C ASP A 56 2.20 -5.56 -11.60
N LYS A 57 2.16 -6.01 -10.35
CA LYS A 57 1.18 -6.98 -9.87
C LYS A 57 -0.12 -6.30 -9.43
N THR A 58 -1.20 -7.06 -9.44
CA THR A 58 -2.52 -6.62 -9.01
C THR A 58 -2.79 -6.94 -7.54
N ALA A 59 -3.83 -6.34 -6.96
CA ALA A 59 -4.32 -6.71 -5.63
C ALA A 59 -4.72 -8.19 -5.57
N GLN A 60 -5.35 -8.70 -6.64
CA GLN A 60 -5.75 -10.10 -6.76
C GLN A 60 -4.55 -11.06 -6.81
N ASP A 61 -3.43 -10.68 -7.43
CA ASP A 61 -2.19 -11.49 -7.44
C ASP A 61 -1.62 -11.72 -6.02
N TYR A 62 -1.96 -10.85 -5.09
CA TYR A 62 -1.64 -10.99 -3.66
C TYR A 62 -2.80 -11.51 -2.83
N SER A 63 -3.95 -11.81 -3.45
CA SER A 63 -5.19 -12.21 -2.78
C SER A 63 -5.64 -11.18 -1.73
N ILE A 64 -5.50 -9.89 -2.05
CA ILE A 64 -5.94 -8.80 -1.19
C ILE A 64 -7.44 -8.60 -1.37
N GLU A 65 -8.18 -8.68 -0.27
CA GLU A 65 -9.62 -8.50 -0.21
C GLU A 65 -10.01 -7.33 0.70
N GLY A 66 -11.29 -6.96 0.69
CA GLY A 66 -11.84 -5.99 1.64
C GLY A 66 -11.57 -6.42 3.09
N GLY A 67 -11.11 -5.47 3.92
CA GLY A 67 -10.69 -5.70 5.30
C GLY A 67 -9.23 -6.13 5.46
N SER A 68 -8.49 -6.37 4.36
CA SER A 68 -7.07 -6.70 4.44
C SER A 68 -6.25 -5.56 5.02
N VAL A 69 -5.16 -5.91 5.72
CA VAL A 69 -4.20 -4.94 6.28
C VAL A 69 -2.88 -5.01 5.51
N LEU A 70 -2.48 -3.87 4.96
CA LEU A 70 -1.19 -3.63 4.34
C LEU A 70 -0.28 -2.89 5.32
N HIS A 71 1.02 -3.18 5.26
CA HIS A 71 2.02 -2.45 6.02
C HIS A 71 2.80 -1.52 5.09
N LEU A 72 2.82 -0.24 5.41
CA LEU A 72 3.62 0.78 4.74
C LEU A 72 4.92 1.03 5.52
N VAL A 73 6.04 0.86 4.83
CA VAL A 73 7.36 1.30 5.31
C VAL A 73 8.01 2.23 4.28
N LEU A 74 8.83 3.16 4.74
CA LEU A 74 9.57 4.08 3.88
C LEU A 74 10.78 3.37 3.26
N ALA A 75 10.91 3.50 1.95
CA ALA A 75 12.18 3.27 1.25
C ALA A 75 13.11 4.44 1.57
N LEU A 76 13.92 4.31 2.61
CA LEU A 76 15.02 5.24 2.83
C LEU A 76 16.02 5.08 1.69
N ARG A 77 16.25 6.15 0.93
CA ARG A 77 17.49 6.27 0.15
C ARG A 77 18.59 6.58 1.17
N GLY A 78 19.65 5.77 1.19
CA GLY A 78 20.91 6.20 1.81
C GLY A 78 21.25 7.58 1.23
N GLY A 79 21.53 8.54 2.11
CA GLY A 79 21.76 9.94 1.74
C GLY A 79 22.86 10.09 0.67
N LEU A 80 22.75 11.18 -0.08
CA LEU A 80 23.84 11.74 -0.87
C LEU A 80 25.14 11.86 -0.06
#